data_AF-A0A538STN1-F1
#
_entry.id   AF-A0A538STN1-F1
#
_cell.length_a   1.000
_cell.length_b   1.000
_cell.length_c   1.000
_cell.angle_alpha   90.00
_cell.angle_beta   90.00
_cell.angle_gamma   90.00
#
_symmetry.space_group_name_H-M   'P 1'
#
loop_
_entity.id
_entity.type
_entity.pdbx_description
1 polymer ?
#
loop_
_entity_poly.entity_id
_entity_poly.type
_entity_poly.pdbx_seq_one_letter_code
_entity_poly.pdbx_strand_id
1 'polypeptide(L)'
;VVFRSVEDSTPDLNIVKRVMGAPGDTLQMVHDTVFRDGQRLDEPYALHTALTPVPDEAFRLQLIKAWQLPQYVGKDAPHYRPTTHDWGPIVVPPDHYFVMGDNRDESYDSRFWGFLPRQHIRGRPLFIYMSIATHPLRIRWNRLFRHPS
;
A
#
# COMPACT_ATOMS: atom_id res chain seq x y z
N VAL A 1 0.58 9.29 -1.55
CA VAL A 1 0.08 10.24 -0.54
C VAL A 1 1.04 10.29 0.64
N VAL A 2 1.13 11.45 1.30
CA VAL A 2 1.85 11.60 2.58
C VAL A 2 0.81 11.73 3.69
N PHE A 3 0.95 10.96 4.75
CA PHE A 3 0.09 10.98 5.93
C PHE A 3 0.92 10.77 7.20
N ARG A 4 0.41 11.23 8.35
CA ARG A 4 1.01 10.87 9.65
C ARG A 4 0.66 9.42 9.95
N SER A 5 1.55 8.72 10.64
CA SER A 5 1.31 7.34 11.07
C SER A 5 -0.08 7.19 11.70
N VAL A 6 -0.74 6.09 11.36
CA VAL A 6 -2.02 5.68 11.95
C VAL A 6 -1.82 4.81 13.19
N GLU A 7 -0.56 4.52 13.55
CA GLU A 7 -0.23 3.84 14.79
C GLU A 7 0.04 4.82 15.93
N ASP A 8 -0.54 4.53 17.08
CA ASP A 8 -0.33 5.30 18.32
C ASP A 8 1.13 5.28 18.80
N SER A 9 1.90 4.26 18.39
CA SER A 9 3.31 4.07 18.73
C SER A 9 4.25 5.02 17.97
N THR A 10 3.82 5.58 16.83
CA THR A 10 4.68 6.37 15.92
C THR A 10 4.02 7.66 15.39
N PRO A 11 3.37 8.48 16.24
CA PRO A 11 2.42 9.51 15.81
C PRO A 11 3.01 10.65 14.96
N ASP A 12 4.33 10.87 15.04
CA ASP A 12 5.03 11.96 14.34
C ASP A 12 5.72 11.51 13.04
N LEU A 13 5.64 10.24 12.68
CA LEU A 13 6.25 9.73 11.45
C LEU A 13 5.41 10.12 10.22
N ASN A 14 6.04 10.81 9.26
CA ASN A 14 5.45 11.01 7.94
C ASN A 14 5.68 9.77 7.08
N ILE A 15 4.59 9.13 6.67
CA ILE A 15 4.61 7.92 5.85
C ILE A 15 4.23 8.26 4.42
N VAL A 16 4.96 7.70 3.46
CA VAL A 16 4.65 7.78 2.04
C VAL A 16 4.19 6.42 1.54
N LYS A 17 2.98 6.38 0.97
CA LYS A 17 2.41 5.19 0.29
C LYS A 17 1.72 5.60 -1.01
N ARG A 18 1.50 4.66 -1.91
CA ARG A 18 0.72 4.86 -3.14
C ARG A 18 -0.76 4.58 -2.88
N VAL A 19 -1.64 5.37 -3.49
CA VAL A 19 -3.08 5.10 -3.47
C VAL A 19 -3.38 4.05 -4.53
N MET A 20 -4.00 2.95 -4.12
CA MET A 20 -4.40 1.85 -5.00
C MET A 20 -5.89 1.92 -5.31
N GLY A 21 -6.71 2.38 -4.36
CA GLY A 21 -8.13 2.63 -4.56
C GLY A 21 -8.62 3.83 -3.75
N ALA A 22 -9.61 4.51 -4.32
CA ALA A 22 -10.34 5.65 -3.79
C ALA A 22 -11.75 5.22 -3.36
N PRO A 23 -12.54 6.09 -2.69
CA PRO A 23 -13.89 5.75 -2.24
C PRO A 23 -14.76 5.19 -3.37
N GLY A 24 -15.40 4.03 -3.11
CA GLY A 24 -16.26 3.33 -4.05
C GLY A 24 -15.54 2.31 -4.94
N ASP A 25 -14.22 2.36 -5.07
CA ASP A 25 -13.46 1.39 -5.85
C ASP A 25 -13.60 -0.02 -5.22
N THR A 26 -13.69 -1.03 -6.08
CA THR A 26 -13.58 -2.44 -5.67
C THR A 26 -12.16 -2.93 -5.92
N LEU A 27 -11.48 -3.41 -4.88
CA LEU A 27 -10.11 -3.89 -4.95
C LEU A 27 -10.02 -5.39 -4.71
N GLN A 28 -9.21 -6.06 -5.52
CA GLN A 28 -8.86 -7.47 -5.37
C GLN A 28 -7.37 -7.64 -5.64
N MET A 29 -6.73 -8.59 -4.96
CA MET A 29 -5.41 -9.08 -5.31
C MET A 29 -5.50 -10.56 -5.67
N VAL A 30 -4.87 -10.93 -6.78
CA VAL A 30 -4.76 -12.32 -7.23
C VAL A 30 -3.31 -12.56 -7.64
N HIS A 31 -2.63 -13.47 -6.94
CA HIS A 31 -1.22 -13.78 -7.15
C HIS A 31 -0.36 -12.52 -7.32
N ASP A 32 -0.31 -11.68 -6.27
CA ASP A 32 0.43 -10.41 -6.22
C ASP A 32 -0.05 -9.29 -7.16
N THR A 33 -1.01 -9.57 -8.04
CA THR A 33 -1.52 -8.60 -9.00
C THR A 33 -2.75 -7.91 -8.43
N VAL A 34 -2.70 -6.58 -8.33
CA VAL A 34 -3.87 -5.78 -7.91
C VAL A 34 -4.80 -5.52 -9.08
N PHE A 35 -6.08 -5.72 -8.84
CA PHE A 35 -7.20 -5.37 -9.71
C PHE A 35 -8.03 -4.28 -9.03
N ARG A 36 -8.40 -3.25 -9.80
CA ARG A 36 -9.32 -2.20 -9.40
C ARG A 36 -10.51 -2.19 -10.33
N ASP A 37 -11.70 -2.35 -9.79
CA ASP A 37 -12.96 -2.44 -10.54
C ASP A 37 -12.91 -3.53 -11.62
N GLY A 38 -12.25 -4.64 -11.30
CA GLY A 38 -12.03 -5.78 -12.21
C GLY A 38 -10.93 -5.57 -13.25
N GLN A 39 -10.31 -4.39 -13.33
CA GLN A 39 -9.21 -4.11 -14.24
C GLN A 39 -7.87 -4.28 -13.54
N ARG A 40 -6.95 -5.02 -14.18
CA ARG A 40 -5.57 -5.15 -13.69
C ARG A 40 -4.90 -3.77 -13.66
N LEU A 41 -4.26 -3.43 -12.54
CA LEU A 41 -3.41 -2.25 -12.45
C LEU A 41 -2.05 -2.53 -13.10
N ASP A 42 -1.55 -1.55 -13.87
CA ASP A 42 -0.16 -1.55 -14.34
C ASP A 42 0.75 -0.98 -13.24
N GLU A 43 1.63 -1.83 -12.71
CA GLU A 43 2.40 -1.56 -11.48
C GLU A 43 3.91 -1.65 -11.71
N PRO A 44 4.51 -0.90 -12.66
CA PRO A 44 5.95 -1.00 -12.96
C PRO A 44 6.84 -0.52 -11.80
N TYR A 45 6.25 0.07 -10.76
CA TYR A 45 6.90 0.53 -9.53
C TYR A 45 6.91 -0.52 -8.41
N ALA A 46 6.17 -1.62 -8.55
CA ALA A 46 6.07 -2.64 -7.50
C ALA A 46 7.37 -3.46 -7.43
N LEU A 47 7.92 -3.60 -6.23
CA LEU A 47 9.08 -4.41 -5.92
C LEU A 47 8.67 -5.54 -4.98
N HIS A 48 9.05 -6.76 -5.33
CA HIS A 48 8.91 -7.95 -4.48
C HIS A 48 10.31 -8.41 -4.11
N THR A 49 10.73 -8.10 -2.88
CA THR A 49 12.11 -8.26 -2.42
C THR A 49 12.28 -9.30 -1.32
N ALA A 50 11.20 -9.85 -0.77
CA ALA A 50 11.33 -10.81 0.32
C ALA A 50 11.89 -12.15 -0.18
N LEU A 51 12.93 -12.62 0.49
CA LEU A 51 13.52 -13.96 0.31
C LEU A 51 13.18 -14.90 1.47
N THR A 52 12.51 -14.40 2.51
CA THR A 52 12.29 -15.11 3.76
C THR A 52 10.84 -15.04 4.23
N PRO A 53 10.32 -16.10 4.87
CA PRO A 53 8.98 -16.09 5.47
C PRO A 53 8.82 -15.01 6.53
N VAL A 54 7.62 -14.43 6.63
CA VAL A 54 7.29 -13.43 7.63
C VAL A 54 6.91 -14.14 8.95
N PRO A 55 7.52 -13.79 10.10
CA PRO A 55 7.09 -14.31 11.39
C PRO A 55 5.62 -13.97 11.70
N ASP A 56 4.93 -14.88 12.42
CA ASP A 56 3.53 -14.76 12.86
C ASP A 56 2.48 -14.65 11.74
N GLU A 57 2.76 -15.26 10.59
CA GLU A 57 1.88 -15.23 9.41
C GLU A 57 0.43 -15.61 9.73
N ALA A 58 0.19 -16.72 10.44
CA ALA A 58 -1.17 -17.17 10.76
C ALA A 58 -2.00 -16.13 11.54
N PHE A 59 -1.39 -15.45 12.52
CA PHE A 59 -2.06 -14.39 13.27
C PHE A 59 -2.37 -13.17 12.37
N ARG A 60 -1.41 -12.77 11.54
CA ARG A 60 -1.61 -11.69 10.55
C ARG A 60 -2.76 -12.02 9.60
N LEU A 61 -2.82 -13.24 9.07
CA LEU A 61 -3.90 -13.67 8.18
C LEU A 61 -5.28 -13.61 8.85
N GLN A 62 -5.34 -13.93 10.14
CA GLN A 62 -6.58 -13.78 10.92
C GLN A 62 -7.00 -12.32 11.06
N LEU A 63 -6.07 -11.40 11.32
CA LEU A 63 -6.35 -9.97 11.38
C LEU A 63 -6.79 -9.43 10.01
N ILE A 64 -6.11 -9.81 8.93
CA ILE A 64 -6.47 -9.44 7.55
C ILE A 64 -7.91 -9.86 7.26
N LYS A 65 -8.25 -11.12 7.54
CA LYS A 65 -9.61 -11.63 7.38
C LYS A 65 -10.61 -10.84 8.20
N ALA A 66 -10.32 -10.58 9.48
CA ALA A 66 -11.26 -9.92 10.38
C ALA A 66 -11.63 -8.51 9.91
N TRP A 67 -10.66 -7.71 9.44
CA TRP A 67 -10.95 -6.35 8.99
C TRP A 67 -11.54 -6.30 7.57
N GLN A 68 -11.21 -7.25 6.70
CA GLN A 68 -11.72 -7.28 5.32
C GLN A 68 -13.14 -7.83 5.22
N LEU A 69 -13.54 -8.79 6.06
CA LEU A 69 -14.82 -9.48 5.93
C LEU A 69 -16.04 -8.51 5.91
N PRO A 70 -16.09 -7.44 6.72
CA PRO A 70 -17.17 -6.44 6.64
C PRO A 70 -17.25 -5.67 5.31
N GLN A 71 -16.17 -5.68 4.52
CA GLN A 71 -16.01 -4.92 3.28
C GLN A 71 -15.99 -5.83 2.06
N TYR A 72 -15.98 -7.15 2.28
CA TYR A 72 -15.91 -8.18 1.26
C TYR A 72 -17.22 -8.26 0.48
N VAL A 73 -17.12 -8.17 -0.85
CA VAL A 73 -18.27 -8.22 -1.78
C VAL A 73 -18.23 -9.43 -2.70
N GLY A 74 -17.38 -10.40 -2.41
CA GLY A 74 -17.35 -11.66 -3.15
C GLY A 74 -18.50 -12.59 -2.77
N LYS A 75 -18.72 -13.62 -3.60
CA LYS A 75 -19.90 -14.49 -3.49
C LYS A 75 -19.80 -15.58 -2.42
N ASP A 76 -18.59 -15.83 -1.89
CA ASP A 76 -18.31 -16.98 -1.00
C ASP A 76 -17.58 -16.57 0.28
N ALA A 77 -18.24 -15.75 1.11
CA ALA A 77 -17.71 -15.30 2.39
C ALA A 77 -17.29 -16.45 3.35
N PRO A 78 -18.01 -17.58 3.44
CA PRO A 78 -17.60 -18.71 4.29
C PRO A 78 -16.20 -19.27 3.95
N HIS A 79 -15.85 -19.30 2.66
CA HIS A 79 -14.55 -19.77 2.19
C HIS A 79 -13.56 -18.63 1.92
N TYR A 80 -13.86 -17.41 2.36
CA TYR A 80 -12.92 -16.30 2.24
C TYR A 80 -11.70 -16.52 3.14
N ARG A 81 -10.53 -16.74 2.52
CA ARG A 81 -9.23 -16.99 3.18
C ARG A 81 -8.17 -16.03 2.62
N PRO A 82 -8.23 -14.73 2.96
CA PRO A 82 -7.30 -13.77 2.41
C PRO A 82 -5.88 -14.03 2.92
N THR A 83 -4.91 -13.83 2.03
CA THR A 83 -3.48 -13.74 2.30
C THR A 83 -2.97 -12.32 2.04
N THR A 84 -1.68 -12.08 2.18
CA THR A 84 -1.03 -10.85 1.72
C THR A 84 -0.93 -10.74 0.19
N HIS A 85 -1.11 -11.86 -0.51
CA HIS A 85 -0.91 -12.02 -1.96
C HIS A 85 -2.22 -12.34 -2.72
N ASP A 86 -3.28 -12.73 -2.01
CA ASP A 86 -4.59 -13.12 -2.53
C ASP A 86 -5.70 -12.66 -1.58
N TRP A 87 -6.46 -11.64 -1.95
CA TRP A 87 -7.52 -11.08 -1.12
C TRP A 87 -8.55 -10.30 -1.95
N GLY A 88 -9.66 -9.93 -1.33
CA GLY A 88 -10.77 -9.24 -1.97
C GLY A 88 -11.66 -10.18 -2.81
N PRO A 89 -12.65 -9.62 -3.52
CA PRO A 89 -12.90 -8.20 -3.69
C PRO A 89 -13.43 -7.51 -2.42
N ILE A 90 -12.86 -6.35 -2.08
CA ILE A 90 -13.35 -5.46 -1.02
C ILE A 90 -13.69 -4.09 -1.59
N VAL A 91 -14.70 -3.42 -1.04
CA VAL A 91 -15.06 -2.04 -1.45
C VAL A 91 -14.41 -1.02 -0.52
N VAL A 92 -13.82 0.03 -1.11
CA VAL A 92 -13.28 1.14 -0.33
C VAL A 92 -14.43 2.03 0.15
N PRO A 93 -14.59 2.27 1.48
CA PRO A 93 -15.70 3.05 2.00
C PRO A 93 -15.57 4.55 1.67
N PRO A 94 -16.67 5.32 1.80
CA PRO A 94 -16.64 6.78 1.71
C PRO A 94 -15.53 7.40 2.57
N ASP A 95 -14.90 8.47 2.07
CA ASP A 95 -13.82 9.20 2.75
C ASP A 95 -12.59 8.39 3.16
N HIS A 96 -12.35 7.24 2.53
CA HIS A 96 -11.19 6.40 2.77
C HIS A 96 -10.41 6.08 1.50
N TYR A 97 -9.17 5.64 1.68
CA TYR A 97 -8.30 5.17 0.61
C TYR A 97 -7.66 3.85 0.98
N PHE A 98 -7.42 2.99 0.00
CA PHE A 98 -6.52 1.84 0.18
C PHE A 98 -5.15 2.21 -0.35
N VAL A 99 -4.11 2.04 0.47
CA VAL A 99 -2.75 2.43 0.10
C VAL A 99 -1.75 1.28 0.27
N MET A 100 -0.77 1.22 -0.62
CA MET A 100 0.31 0.22 -0.56
C MET A 100 1.67 0.87 -0.75
N GLY A 101 2.71 0.27 -0.18
CA GLY A 101 4.09 0.64 -0.48
C GLY A 101 4.58 0.03 -1.79
N ASP A 102 5.57 0.68 -2.41
CA ASP A 102 6.17 0.18 -3.65
C ASP A 102 7.03 -1.08 -3.35
N ASN A 103 7.71 -1.16 -2.20
CA ASN A 103 8.28 -2.43 -1.71
C ASN A 103 7.19 -3.27 -1.04
N ARG A 104 6.60 -4.20 -1.80
CA ARG A 104 5.39 -4.94 -1.42
C ARG A 104 5.59 -5.84 -0.22
N ASP A 105 6.72 -6.51 -0.13
CA ASP A 105 6.89 -7.51 0.91
C ASP A 105 7.34 -6.89 2.23
N GLU A 106 8.02 -5.74 2.17
CA GLU A 106 8.54 -5.01 3.34
C GLU A 106 7.62 -3.87 3.80
N SER A 107 6.52 -3.63 3.10
CA SER A 107 5.62 -2.51 3.40
C SER A 107 4.50 -2.91 4.35
N TYR A 108 4.55 -2.37 5.56
CA TYR A 108 3.38 -2.30 6.43
C TYR A 108 2.41 -1.21 5.90
N ASP A 109 1.31 -1.65 5.28
CA ASP A 109 0.33 -0.81 4.57
C ASP A 109 -1.11 -1.34 4.72
N SER A 110 -2.06 -0.84 3.91
CA SER A 110 -3.50 -1.12 4.08
C SER A 110 -3.88 -2.60 4.02
N ARG A 111 -3.01 -3.48 3.51
CA ARG A 111 -3.20 -4.93 3.63
C ARG A 111 -3.32 -5.36 5.09
N PHE A 112 -2.54 -4.75 5.98
CA PHE A 112 -2.46 -5.12 7.40
C PHE A 112 -3.38 -4.27 8.28
N TRP A 113 -3.36 -2.95 8.12
CA TRP A 113 -4.07 -2.02 9.02
C TRP A 113 -5.37 -1.44 8.43
N GLY A 114 -5.79 -1.88 7.25
CA GLY A 114 -7.05 -1.46 6.63
C GLY A 114 -6.99 -0.11 5.94
N PHE A 115 -8.12 0.58 5.83
CA PHE A 115 -8.22 1.79 5.02
C PHE A 115 -7.65 3.03 5.70
N LEU A 116 -7.10 3.94 4.91
CA LEU A 116 -6.59 5.25 5.33
C LEU A 116 -7.72 6.30 5.28
N PRO A 117 -8.14 6.87 6.42
CA PRO A 117 -9.10 7.99 6.41
C PRO A 117 -8.52 9.20 5.69
N ARG A 118 -9.32 9.84 4.83
CA ARG A 118 -8.94 11.02 4.05
C ARG A 118 -8.36 12.14 4.92
N GLN A 119 -8.92 12.34 6.11
CA GLN A 119 -8.49 13.36 7.08
C GLN A 119 -7.03 13.20 7.54
N HIS A 120 -6.43 12.02 7.42
CA HIS A 120 -5.03 11.78 7.79
C HIS A 120 -4.07 12.16 6.65
N ILE A 121 -4.56 12.36 5.42
CA ILE A 121 -3.74 12.71 4.26
C ILE A 121 -3.39 14.20 4.33
N ARG A 122 -2.09 14.50 4.41
CA ARG A 122 -1.55 15.87 4.44
C ARG A 122 -1.35 16.45 3.05
N GLY A 123 -1.16 15.60 2.04
CA GLY A 123 -1.00 16.03 0.64
C GLY A 123 -0.52 14.93 -0.31
N ARG A 124 -0.37 15.32 -1.58
CA ARG A 124 0.31 14.51 -2.60
C ARG A 124 1.82 14.77 -2.49
N PRO A 125 2.69 13.74 -2.45
CA PRO A 125 4.13 13.95 -2.37
C PRO A 125 4.59 14.74 -3.60
N LEU A 126 5.27 15.86 -3.39
CA LEU A 126 5.94 16.62 -4.47
C LEU A 126 7.22 15.91 -4.96
N PHE A 127 7.76 14.98 -4.16
CA PHE A 127 8.92 14.15 -4.47
C PHE A 127 8.72 12.71 -3.94
N ILE A 128 9.13 11.70 -4.71
CA ILE A 128 9.13 10.28 -4.29
C ILE A 128 10.26 10.10 -3.26
N TYR A 129 9.94 10.15 -1.98
CA TYR A 129 10.88 9.97 -0.85
C TYR A 129 11.19 8.48 -0.57
N MET A 130 11.37 7.66 -1.60
CA MET A 130 11.94 6.32 -1.41
C MET A 130 13.45 6.42 -1.61
N SER A 131 14.16 6.66 -0.48
CA SER A 131 15.61 6.57 -0.24
C SER A 131 16.26 7.84 0.35
N ILE A 132 15.78 8.33 1.49
CA ILE A 132 16.62 9.08 2.47
C ILE A 132 16.25 8.59 3.87
N ALA A 133 16.63 7.36 4.19
CA ALA A 133 16.77 6.89 5.57
C ALA A 133 17.83 5.79 5.74
N THR A 134 18.57 5.42 4.69
CA THR A 134 19.77 4.59 4.80
C THR A 134 20.80 5.01 3.73
N HIS A 135 21.85 5.69 4.19
CA HIS A 135 23.12 6.09 3.53
C HIS A 135 23.29 7.57 3.07
N PRO A 136 24.46 8.17 3.36
CA PRO A 136 24.73 9.59 3.12
C PRO A 136 24.82 9.91 1.62
N LEU A 137 24.25 11.06 1.27
CA LEU A 137 24.18 11.66 -0.06
C LEU A 137 25.53 11.62 -0.81
N ARG A 138 25.62 10.82 -1.88
CA ARG A 138 26.53 11.08 -3.00
C ARG A 138 25.70 11.48 -4.22
N ILE A 139 25.24 12.73 -4.21
CA ILE A 139 24.62 13.37 -5.37
C ILE A 139 25.69 13.46 -6.48
N ARG A 140 25.45 12.82 -7.63
CA ARG A 140 26.30 12.94 -8.84
C ARG A 140 25.80 14.12 -9.69
N TRP A 141 26.54 15.21 -9.68
CA TRP A 141 26.19 16.53 -10.25
C TRP A 141 26.37 16.70 -11.78
N ASN A 142 26.54 15.64 -12.57
CA ASN A 142 27.08 15.79 -13.94
C ASN A 142 26.03 15.94 -15.06
N ARG A 143 24.86 16.54 -14.82
CA ARG A 143 23.85 16.73 -15.90
C ARG A 143 23.10 18.06 -15.92
N LEU A 144 23.62 19.11 -15.29
CA LEU A 144 22.93 20.41 -15.22
C LEU A 144 23.55 21.57 -16.01
N PHE A 145 24.50 21.34 -16.92
CA PHE A 145 24.90 22.38 -17.88
C PHE A 145 25.15 21.81 -19.27
N ARG A 146 24.17 21.97 -20.16
CA ARG A 146 24.43 22.19 -21.58
C ARG A 146 23.78 23.53 -21.93
N HIS A 147 24.61 24.53 -22.19
CA HIS A 147 24.17 25.76 -22.81
C HIS A 147 23.78 25.47 -24.27
N PRO A 148 22.69 26.06 -24.79
CA PRO A 148 22.46 26.13 -26.22
C PRO A 148 23.46 27.14 -26.82
N SER A 149 24.17 26.72 -27.88
CA SER A 149 24.72 27.62 -28.90
C SER A 149 24.02 27.28 -30.20
#